data_AF-A0A2V7EIJ5-F1
#
_entry.id   AF-A0A2V7EIJ5-F1
#
_cell.length_a   1.000
_cell.length_b   1.000
_cell.length_c   1.000
_cell.angle_alpha   90.00
_cell.angle_beta   90.00
_cell.angle_gamma   90.00
#
_symmetry.space_group_name_H-M   'P 1'
#
loop_
_entity.id
_entity.type
_entity.pdbx_description
1 polymer ?
#
loop_
_entity_poly.entity_id
_entity_poly.type
_entity_poly.pdbx_seq_one_letter_code
_entity_poly.pdbx_strand_id
1 'polypeptide(L)'
;MRTSESQSPRILVVDDDAVVRRMLSETLGRAGYAVVQACSTTEALRVAADEEPALAIVDLVLPDGDGIELLSQLRASWPTLPALVVAAYVEPRSIVEAMRQGAHDYLSKPLDPDVLLSACRAALARRPVVKAPVRPAELPIVGASAETARVRETLSRLARTRAAGVLIVGDTGVGKTWLAGALHAGSHRHHAPCLILDCGRAFAPAVALFGADGNGGLLTAAAGGTLILDDVECLARDVQAALLDWLEKHRGTAPLVVGLTTQAAAEGPLVAWLDRASVPVPPLCERTGDILPLARHFLAEAGALHGRQFLGFTPDAEHRLLGHGWPGNVRELRETIARIAEGLAGGTVRGEQIALATRGPAWMPIGSPRPLKEIEDAYIDYVITLAGGNKTRAAQLLGIARETLRTRMIARNAENHVSGERTA
;
A
#
# COMPACT_ATOMS: atom_id res chain seq x y z
N MET A 1 -22.48 24.78 17.23
CA MET A 1 -21.09 24.29 17.19
C MET A 1 -20.40 24.98 16.02
N ARG A 2 -19.29 25.66 16.29
CA ARG A 2 -18.57 26.48 15.32
C ARG A 2 -18.05 25.59 14.18
N THR A 3 -18.32 26.00 12.95
CA THR A 3 -17.72 25.46 11.72
C THR A 3 -16.20 25.62 11.82
N SER A 4 -15.46 24.53 11.88
CA SER A 4 -13.99 24.56 11.93
C SER A 4 -13.46 25.05 10.59
N GLU A 5 -12.97 26.29 10.56
CA GLU A 5 -12.11 26.80 9.49
C GLU A 5 -10.96 25.80 9.27
N SER A 6 -10.72 25.46 8.01
CA SER A 6 -9.62 24.61 7.55
C SER A 6 -8.29 25.31 7.86
N GLN A 7 -7.76 25.08 9.06
CA GLN A 7 -6.43 25.54 9.46
C GLN A 7 -5.38 24.79 8.64
N SER A 8 -4.47 25.55 8.01
CA SER A 8 -3.29 24.98 7.35
C SER A 8 -2.51 24.10 8.34
N PRO A 9 -2.16 22.85 7.97
CA PRO A 9 -1.44 21.96 8.87
C PRO A 9 -0.11 22.59 9.28
N ARG A 10 0.16 22.60 10.59
CA ARG A 10 1.39 23.14 11.17
C ARG A 10 2.53 22.14 11.07
N ILE A 11 3.69 22.59 10.62
CA ILE A 11 4.91 21.80 10.53
C ILE A 11 5.94 22.39 11.49
N LEU A 12 6.45 21.58 12.40
CA LEU A 12 7.58 21.91 13.27
C LEU A 12 8.88 21.68 12.51
N VAL A 13 9.73 22.70 12.41
CA VAL A 13 11.06 22.63 11.82
C VAL A 13 12.10 22.83 12.92
N VAL A 14 12.93 21.81 13.15
CA VAL A 14 13.99 21.79 14.15
C VAL A 14 15.34 21.67 13.47
N ASP A 15 16.14 22.73 13.51
CA ASP A 15 17.46 22.79 12.89
C ASP A 15 18.26 23.90 13.59
N ASP A 16 19.55 23.77 13.80
CA ASP A 16 20.35 24.77 14.50
C ASP A 16 20.75 25.94 13.58
N ASP A 17 20.85 25.68 12.28
CA ASP A 17 21.17 26.66 11.25
C ASP A 17 19.96 27.52 10.90
N ALA A 18 20.04 28.81 11.25
CA ALA A 18 19.01 29.79 10.97
C ALA A 18 18.72 29.97 9.47
N VAL A 19 19.72 29.76 8.61
CA VAL A 19 19.56 29.82 7.14
C VAL A 19 18.72 28.65 6.68
N VAL A 20 18.99 27.44 7.19
CA VAL A 20 18.23 26.24 6.84
C VAL A 20 16.79 26.35 7.34
N ARG A 21 16.57 26.74 8.60
CA ARG A 21 15.21 26.98 9.14
C ARG A 21 14.42 27.97 8.30
N ARG A 22 15.05 29.06 7.88
CA ARG A 22 14.40 30.08 7.05
C ARG A 22 14.05 29.55 5.67
N MET A 23 14.98 28.87 5.01
CA MET A 23 14.75 28.27 3.68
C MET A 23 13.62 27.22 3.71
N LEU A 24 13.61 26.35 4.70
CA LEU A 24 12.54 25.37 4.94
C LEU A 24 11.20 26.08 5.17
N SER A 25 11.18 27.11 6.02
CA SER A 25 9.96 27.84 6.33
C SER A 25 9.39 28.60 5.14
N GLU A 26 10.23 29.22 4.33
CA GLU A 26 9.80 29.91 3.11
C GLU A 26 9.26 28.92 2.07
N THR A 27 9.92 27.76 1.90
CA THR A 27 9.48 26.71 0.97
C THR A 27 8.14 26.11 1.37
N LEU A 28 7.99 25.73 2.64
CA LEU A 28 6.77 25.14 3.18
C LEU A 28 5.62 26.18 3.23
N GLY A 29 5.93 27.43 3.60
CA GLY A 29 4.96 28.51 3.62
C GLY A 29 4.37 28.81 2.23
N ARG A 30 5.20 28.83 1.18
CA ARG A 30 4.74 28.96 -0.21
C ARG A 30 3.83 27.81 -0.65
N ALA A 31 3.99 26.63 -0.06
CA ALA A 31 3.13 25.48 -0.30
C ALA A 31 1.84 25.47 0.55
N GLY A 32 1.61 26.50 1.37
CA GLY A 32 0.39 26.69 2.15
C GLY A 32 0.41 26.08 3.56
N TYR A 33 1.58 25.63 4.04
CA TYR A 33 1.74 25.12 5.41
C TYR A 33 2.00 26.26 6.41
N ALA A 34 1.50 26.10 7.62
CA ALA A 34 1.94 26.93 8.75
C ALA A 34 3.24 26.32 9.31
N VAL A 35 4.24 27.13 9.62
CA VAL A 35 5.55 26.64 10.07
C VAL A 35 5.87 27.22 11.45
N VAL A 36 6.23 26.34 12.37
CA VAL A 36 6.77 26.69 13.69
C VAL A 36 8.23 26.23 13.74
N GLN A 37 9.11 27.08 14.24
CA GLN A 37 10.56 26.82 14.23
C GLN A 37 11.07 26.57 15.65
N ALA A 38 12.06 25.70 15.75
CA ALA A 38 12.87 25.52 16.95
C ALA A 38 14.35 25.40 16.56
N CYS A 39 15.26 25.95 17.37
CA CYS A 39 16.70 25.83 17.14
C CYS A 39 17.40 24.80 18.02
N SER A 40 16.65 24.11 18.88
CA SER A 40 17.18 23.20 19.89
C SER A 40 16.16 22.12 20.24
N THR A 41 16.61 21.01 20.82
CA THR A 41 15.75 19.92 21.31
C THR A 41 14.77 20.40 22.38
N THR A 42 15.26 21.21 23.32
CA THR A 42 14.45 21.77 24.41
C THR A 42 13.34 22.68 23.87
N GLU A 43 13.67 23.55 22.90
CA GLU A 43 12.68 24.42 22.27
C GLU A 43 11.67 23.61 21.45
N ALA A 44 12.12 22.58 20.73
CA ALA A 44 11.26 21.73 19.93
C ALA A 44 10.17 21.03 20.75
N LEU A 45 10.51 20.48 21.93
CA LEU A 45 9.52 19.86 22.82
C LEU A 45 8.51 20.86 23.36
N ARG A 46 8.95 22.06 23.73
CA ARG A 46 8.07 23.13 24.21
C ARG A 46 7.10 23.57 23.11
N VAL A 47 7.61 23.84 21.91
CA VAL A 47 6.80 24.24 20.75
C VAL A 47 5.83 23.12 20.35
N ALA A 48 6.26 21.86 20.38
CA ALA A 48 5.39 20.73 20.08
C ALA A 48 4.19 20.65 21.05
N ALA A 49 4.40 20.96 22.33
CA ALA A 49 3.34 20.99 23.34
C ALA A 49 2.39 22.19 23.17
N ASP A 50 2.91 23.36 22.82
CA ASP A 50 2.12 24.59 22.70
C ASP A 50 1.32 24.64 21.38
N GLU A 51 1.89 24.13 20.28
CA GLU A 51 1.38 24.36 18.92
C GLU A 51 0.75 23.13 18.25
N GLU A 52 0.90 21.94 18.85
CA GLU A 52 0.39 20.64 18.36
C GLU A 52 0.64 20.44 16.85
N PRO A 53 1.90 20.34 16.41
CA PRO A 53 2.23 20.22 15.00
C PRO A 53 1.64 18.93 14.38
N ALA A 54 1.32 18.99 13.09
CA ALA A 54 0.85 17.83 12.33
C ALA A 54 2.00 17.00 11.73
N LEU A 55 3.21 17.56 11.70
CA LEU A 55 4.44 16.96 11.18
C LEU A 55 5.65 17.63 11.84
N ALA A 56 6.68 16.87 12.16
CA ALA A 56 7.99 17.41 12.55
C ALA A 56 9.03 17.15 11.45
N ILE A 57 9.96 18.08 11.28
CA ILE A 57 11.16 17.96 10.45
C ILE A 57 12.34 18.24 11.38
N VAL A 58 13.22 17.27 11.56
CA VAL A 58 14.23 17.28 12.62
C VAL A 58 15.62 17.06 12.02
N ASP A 59 16.54 17.99 12.30
CA ASP A 59 17.96 17.79 12.04
C ASP A 59 18.56 16.75 13.01
N LEU A 60 19.47 15.91 12.52
CA LEU A 60 20.18 14.93 13.35
C LEU A 60 21.20 15.58 14.28
N VAL A 61 21.82 16.68 13.86
CA VAL A 61 22.84 17.35 14.65
C VAL A 61 22.21 18.62 15.22
N LEU A 62 21.98 18.63 16.54
CA LEU A 62 21.45 19.78 17.26
C LEU A 62 22.45 20.24 18.33
N PRO A 63 22.40 21.50 18.78
CA PRO A 63 23.45 22.07 19.62
C PRO A 63 23.35 21.57 21.07
N ASP A 64 22.17 21.11 21.48
CA ASP A 64 21.85 20.65 22.82
C ASP A 64 21.50 19.16 22.90
N GLY A 65 21.65 18.39 21.80
CA GLY A 65 21.39 16.95 21.79
C GLY A 65 21.44 16.30 20.41
N ASP A 66 21.10 15.01 20.37
CA ASP A 66 20.98 14.22 19.13
C ASP A 66 19.53 14.28 18.62
N GLY A 67 19.34 14.58 17.32
CA GLY A 67 18.02 14.58 16.68
C GLY A 67 17.31 13.22 16.74
N ILE A 68 18.05 12.11 16.83
CA ILE A 68 17.49 10.76 17.06
C ILE A 68 16.89 10.66 18.48
N GLU A 69 17.55 11.26 19.48
CA GLU A 69 17.03 11.28 20.84
C GLU A 69 15.78 12.17 20.93
N LEU A 70 15.80 13.35 20.28
CA LEU A 70 14.63 14.21 20.17
C LEU A 70 13.46 13.49 19.48
N LEU A 71 13.73 12.74 18.41
CA LEU A 71 12.72 11.93 17.73
C LEU A 71 12.08 10.92 18.70
N SER A 72 12.89 10.25 19.52
CA SER A 72 12.40 9.33 20.55
C SER A 72 11.53 10.04 21.60
N GLN A 73 11.93 11.22 22.06
CA GLN A 73 11.18 12.03 23.04
C GLN A 73 9.86 12.57 22.48
N LEU A 74 9.89 13.10 21.25
CA LEU A 74 8.70 13.53 20.51
C LEU A 74 7.74 12.37 20.33
N ARG A 75 8.25 11.19 20.00
CA ARG A 75 7.44 9.98 19.85
C ARG A 75 6.86 9.50 21.17
N ALA A 76 7.60 9.58 22.27
CA ALA A 76 7.08 9.19 23.59
C ALA A 76 5.89 10.06 24.01
N SER A 77 5.91 11.36 23.65
CA SER A 77 4.87 12.32 24.03
C SER A 77 3.75 12.45 23.00
N TRP A 78 4.07 12.33 21.70
CA TRP A 78 3.13 12.40 20.58
C TRP A 78 3.35 11.22 19.61
N PRO A 79 2.87 10.01 19.95
CA PRO A 79 3.24 8.80 19.21
C PRO A 79 2.64 8.70 17.79
N THR A 80 1.74 9.61 17.42
CA THR A 80 1.15 9.72 16.07
C THR A 80 1.72 10.87 15.25
N LEU A 81 2.65 11.67 15.79
CA LEU A 81 3.32 12.75 15.08
C LEU A 81 4.33 12.15 14.10
N PRO A 82 4.09 12.22 12.77
CA PRO A 82 5.13 11.83 11.82
C PRO A 82 6.32 12.79 11.94
N ALA A 83 7.52 12.26 11.73
CA ALA A 83 8.75 13.05 11.75
C ALA A 83 9.64 12.72 10.55
N LEU A 84 10.04 13.73 9.79
CA LEU A 84 11.05 13.62 8.75
C LEU A 84 12.40 13.96 9.35
N VAL A 85 13.39 13.13 9.08
CA VAL A 85 14.77 13.40 9.51
C VAL A 85 15.54 14.05 8.38
N VAL A 86 16.29 15.10 8.68
CA VAL A 86 17.12 15.83 7.71
C VAL A 86 18.57 15.81 8.20
N ALA A 87 19.55 15.56 7.33
CA ALA A 87 20.96 15.68 7.72
C ALA A 87 21.91 15.93 6.55
N ALA A 88 23.06 16.58 6.81
CA ALA A 88 24.05 16.94 5.78
C ALA A 88 25.01 15.81 5.39
N TYR A 89 25.38 14.95 6.32
CA TYR A 89 26.20 13.77 6.06
C TYR A 89 25.63 12.62 6.87
N VAL A 90 25.38 11.49 6.20
CA VAL A 90 24.74 10.37 6.86
C VAL A 90 25.44 9.07 6.55
N GLU A 91 25.95 8.47 7.61
CA GLU A 91 26.36 7.08 7.60
C GLU A 91 25.10 6.21 7.49
N PRO A 92 25.12 5.13 6.69
CA PRO A 92 23.98 4.22 6.54
C PRO A 92 23.39 3.72 7.87
N ARG A 93 24.23 3.65 8.93
CA ARG A 93 23.82 3.24 10.28
C ARG A 93 22.85 4.24 10.92
N SER A 94 23.03 5.54 10.73
CA SER A 94 22.17 6.58 11.31
C SER A 94 20.81 6.65 10.65
N ILE A 95 20.70 6.32 9.35
CA ILE A 95 19.40 6.15 8.66
C ILE A 95 18.64 5.00 9.29
N VAL A 96 19.29 3.85 9.44
CA VAL A 96 18.67 2.66 10.02
C VAL A 96 18.19 2.95 11.44
N GLU A 97 18.99 3.63 12.25
CA GLU A 97 18.60 3.96 13.63
C GLU A 97 17.45 4.96 13.67
N ALA A 98 17.48 6.03 12.87
CA ALA A 98 16.37 6.97 12.74
C ALA A 98 15.05 6.28 12.34
N MET A 99 15.11 5.36 11.37
CA MET A 99 13.94 4.57 10.96
C MET A 99 13.46 3.64 12.08
N ARG A 100 14.37 3.02 12.86
CA ARG A 100 14.00 2.19 14.03
C ARG A 100 13.32 3.00 15.13
N GLN A 101 13.79 4.22 15.37
CA GLN A 101 13.18 5.15 16.32
C GLN A 101 11.86 5.75 15.81
N GLY A 102 11.50 5.48 14.55
CA GLY A 102 10.21 5.82 13.97
C GLY A 102 10.26 7.14 13.20
N ALA A 103 11.34 7.45 12.50
CA ALA A 103 11.28 8.45 11.45
C ALA A 103 10.31 7.99 10.35
N HIS A 104 9.48 8.90 9.85
CA HIS A 104 8.60 8.64 8.72
C HIS A 104 9.40 8.50 7.42
N ASP A 105 10.38 9.37 7.23
CA ASP A 105 11.31 9.36 6.10
C ASP A 105 12.59 10.11 6.45
N TYR A 106 13.59 9.99 5.58
CA TYR A 106 14.88 10.63 5.70
C TYR A 106 15.23 11.43 4.45
N LEU A 107 15.76 12.65 4.62
CA LEU A 107 16.17 13.54 3.55
C LEU A 107 17.61 14.03 3.76
N SER A 108 18.44 13.91 2.72
CA SER A 108 19.81 14.45 2.74
C SER A 108 19.84 15.93 2.38
N LYS A 109 20.60 16.76 3.13
CA LYS A 109 20.97 18.11 2.71
C LYS A 109 22.07 18.01 1.63
N PRO A 110 22.07 18.88 0.59
CA PRO A 110 21.13 19.97 0.35
C PRO A 110 19.73 19.46 -0.06
N LEU A 111 18.69 20.09 0.50
CA LEU A 111 17.30 19.69 0.28
C LEU A 111 16.77 20.24 -1.03
N ASP A 112 16.28 19.35 -1.89
CA ASP A 112 15.48 19.72 -3.06
C ASP A 112 14.05 20.10 -2.60
N PRO A 113 13.52 21.28 -2.98
CA PRO A 113 12.20 21.73 -2.58
C PRO A 113 11.07 20.78 -2.98
N ASP A 114 11.13 20.17 -4.16
CA ASP A 114 10.07 19.27 -4.63
C ASP A 114 10.11 17.94 -3.88
N VAL A 115 11.30 17.42 -3.57
CA VAL A 115 11.49 16.23 -2.74
C VAL A 115 10.96 16.46 -1.32
N LEU A 116 11.31 17.60 -0.71
CA LEU A 116 10.82 18.00 0.61
C LEU A 116 9.28 18.07 0.64
N LEU A 117 8.68 18.77 -0.32
CA LEU A 117 7.23 18.93 -0.39
C LEU A 117 6.52 17.60 -0.65
N SER A 118 7.11 16.74 -1.48
CA SER A 118 6.61 15.37 -1.72
C SER A 118 6.63 14.54 -0.43
N ALA A 119 7.74 14.56 0.30
CA ALA A 119 7.88 13.85 1.59
C ALA A 119 6.90 14.37 2.64
N CYS A 120 6.71 15.70 2.73
CA CYS A 120 5.74 16.31 3.64
C CYS A 120 4.30 15.90 3.30
N ARG A 121 3.92 15.95 2.01
CA ARG A 121 2.59 15.50 1.57
C ARG A 121 2.37 14.02 1.87
N ALA A 122 3.37 13.18 1.61
CA ALA A 122 3.30 11.75 1.89
C ALA A 122 3.12 11.48 3.40
N ALA A 123 3.88 12.18 4.25
CA ALA A 123 3.79 12.06 5.70
C ALA A 123 2.43 12.54 6.24
N LEU A 124 1.94 13.70 5.78
CA LEU A 124 0.67 14.27 6.19
C LEU A 124 -0.55 13.48 5.67
N ALA A 125 -0.44 12.89 4.48
CA ALA A 125 -1.51 12.07 3.89
C ALA A 125 -1.67 10.69 4.59
N ARG A 126 -0.70 10.28 5.40
CA ARG A 126 -0.66 8.99 6.11
C ARG A 126 -1.22 9.01 7.53
N ARG A 127 -1.92 10.08 7.93
CA ARG A 127 -2.84 9.99 9.08
C ARG A 127 -3.82 8.83 8.83
N PRO A 128 -4.10 7.97 9.81
CA PRO A 128 -5.02 6.84 9.63
C PRO A 128 -6.33 7.40 9.09
N VAL A 129 -6.61 7.10 7.82
CA VAL A 129 -7.82 7.56 7.15
C VAL A 129 -8.97 6.78 7.76
N VAL A 130 -9.59 7.36 8.79
CA VAL A 130 -10.90 6.95 9.27
C VAL A 130 -11.92 7.38 8.22
N LYS A 131 -12.04 6.59 7.14
CA LYS A 131 -13.18 6.67 6.24
C LYS A 131 -14.35 6.00 6.95
N ALA A 132 -15.30 6.79 7.42
CA ALA A 132 -16.63 6.26 7.71
C ALA A 132 -17.17 5.63 6.41
N PRO A 133 -17.75 4.41 6.46
CA PRO A 133 -18.25 3.77 5.25
C PRO A 133 -19.35 4.60 4.60
N VAL A 134 -19.37 4.53 3.27
CA VAL A 134 -20.58 4.75 2.47
C VAL A 134 -21.71 3.89 3.07
N ARG A 135 -22.93 4.44 3.16
CA ARG A 135 -24.06 3.78 3.84
C ARG A 135 -24.22 2.30 3.41
N PRO A 136 -24.45 1.35 4.34
CA PRO A 136 -24.35 -0.10 4.11
C PRO A 136 -25.31 -0.73 3.08
N ALA A 137 -26.37 -0.03 2.66
CA ALA A 137 -27.48 -0.68 1.95
C ALA A 137 -27.14 -1.15 0.52
N GLU A 138 -26.06 -0.67 -0.10
CA GLU A 138 -25.77 -0.93 -1.52
C GLU A 138 -24.27 -1.11 -1.77
N LEU A 139 -23.63 -2.10 -1.14
CA LEU A 139 -22.34 -2.62 -1.59
C LEU A 139 -22.56 -3.91 -2.40
N PRO A 140 -23.16 -3.86 -3.61
CA PRO A 140 -23.37 -5.06 -4.39
C PRO A 140 -22.03 -5.67 -4.78
N ILE A 141 -21.90 -6.98 -4.58
CA ILE A 141 -20.84 -7.75 -5.20
C ILE A 141 -21.29 -7.99 -6.65
N VAL A 142 -20.72 -7.26 -7.61
CA VAL A 142 -21.07 -7.37 -9.03
C VAL A 142 -20.27 -8.51 -9.66
N GLY A 143 -20.94 -9.37 -10.43
CA GLY A 143 -20.32 -10.49 -11.12
C GLY A 143 -21.30 -11.66 -11.32
N ALA A 144 -21.10 -12.40 -12.40
CA ALA A 144 -21.90 -13.55 -12.83
C ALA A 144 -21.11 -14.87 -12.84
N SER A 145 -19.82 -14.85 -12.55
CA SER A 145 -18.96 -16.04 -12.49
C SER A 145 -19.31 -16.96 -11.32
N ALA A 146 -19.02 -18.26 -11.47
CA ALA A 146 -19.19 -19.24 -10.41
C ALA A 146 -18.28 -18.94 -9.21
N GLU A 147 -17.10 -18.41 -9.47
CA GLU A 147 -16.09 -17.97 -8.51
C GLU A 147 -16.65 -16.83 -7.64
N THR A 148 -17.22 -15.81 -8.26
CA THR A 148 -17.86 -14.69 -7.53
C THR A 148 -19.11 -15.15 -6.79
N ALA A 149 -19.88 -16.10 -7.31
CA ALA A 149 -21.00 -16.70 -6.59
C ALA A 149 -20.52 -17.42 -5.30
N ARG A 150 -19.43 -18.19 -5.37
CA ARG A 150 -18.82 -18.86 -4.19
C ARG A 150 -18.28 -17.86 -3.16
N VAL A 151 -17.64 -16.78 -3.60
CA VAL A 151 -17.18 -15.70 -2.71
C VAL A 151 -18.38 -15.06 -2.00
N ARG A 152 -19.44 -14.72 -2.75
CA ARG A 152 -20.67 -14.14 -2.20
C ARG A 152 -21.34 -15.06 -1.18
N GLU A 153 -21.45 -16.35 -1.47
CA GLU A 153 -22.02 -17.34 -0.56
C GLU A 153 -21.19 -17.46 0.73
N THR A 154 -19.86 -17.54 0.59
CA THR A 154 -18.94 -17.64 1.73
C THR A 154 -19.03 -16.42 2.64
N LEU A 155 -19.01 -15.21 2.06
CA LEU A 155 -19.18 -13.96 2.80
C LEU A 155 -20.55 -13.88 3.47
N SER A 156 -21.62 -14.28 2.77
CA SER A 156 -22.99 -14.28 3.33
C SER A 156 -23.11 -15.24 4.52
N ARG A 157 -22.45 -16.41 4.45
CA ARG A 157 -22.39 -17.35 5.56
C ARG A 157 -21.63 -16.76 6.74
N LEU A 158 -20.44 -16.19 6.51
CA LEU A 158 -19.61 -15.57 7.55
C LEU A 158 -20.32 -14.39 8.23
N ALA A 159 -21.01 -13.56 7.45
CA ALA A 159 -21.76 -12.41 7.95
C ALA A 159 -22.86 -12.79 8.97
N ARG A 160 -23.46 -13.99 8.83
CA ARG A 160 -24.48 -14.53 9.74
C ARG A 160 -23.88 -15.19 11.00
N THR A 161 -22.57 -15.39 11.05
CA THR A 161 -21.89 -15.97 12.20
C THR A 161 -21.37 -14.90 13.15
N ARG A 162 -21.07 -15.29 14.40
CA ARG A 162 -20.31 -14.45 15.35
C ARG A 162 -18.80 -14.62 15.19
N ALA A 163 -18.31 -14.71 13.95
CA ALA A 163 -16.87 -14.74 13.69
C ALA A 163 -16.19 -13.55 14.39
N ALA A 164 -15.02 -13.84 14.98
CA ALA A 164 -14.14 -12.85 15.60
C ALA A 164 -13.07 -12.36 14.62
N GLY A 165 -12.70 -13.22 13.67
CA GLY A 165 -11.65 -12.97 12.68
C GLY A 165 -12.00 -13.58 11.34
N VAL A 166 -11.67 -12.89 10.25
CA VAL A 166 -11.81 -13.36 8.86
C VAL A 166 -10.57 -12.93 8.06
N LEU A 167 -10.03 -13.81 7.23
CA LEU A 167 -8.97 -13.49 6.29
C LEU A 167 -9.53 -13.41 4.87
N ILE A 168 -9.22 -12.35 4.13
CA ILE A 168 -9.53 -12.26 2.69
C ILE A 168 -8.21 -12.26 1.93
N VAL A 169 -8.02 -13.29 1.11
CA VAL A 169 -6.77 -13.54 0.38
C VAL A 169 -7.00 -13.31 -1.10
N GLY A 170 -6.12 -12.57 -1.76
CA GLY A 170 -6.14 -12.43 -3.22
C GLY A 170 -5.24 -11.32 -3.72
N ASP A 171 -5.01 -11.30 -5.03
CA ASP A 171 -4.07 -10.39 -5.66
C ASP A 171 -4.40 -8.91 -5.43
N THR A 172 -3.44 -8.04 -5.72
CA THR A 172 -3.67 -6.60 -5.69
C THR A 172 -4.75 -6.20 -6.69
N GLY A 173 -5.71 -5.38 -6.24
CA GLY A 173 -6.76 -4.85 -7.11
C GLY A 173 -7.96 -5.77 -7.36
N VAL A 174 -8.06 -6.95 -6.73
CA VAL A 174 -9.25 -7.84 -6.87
C VAL A 174 -10.49 -7.36 -6.11
N GLY A 175 -10.38 -6.28 -5.32
CA GLY A 175 -11.49 -5.71 -4.55
C GLY A 175 -11.63 -6.22 -3.11
N LYS A 176 -10.55 -6.70 -2.48
CA LYS A 176 -10.56 -7.23 -1.10
C LYS A 176 -11.21 -6.27 -0.09
N THR A 177 -10.84 -4.98 -0.12
CA THR A 177 -11.39 -3.95 0.78
C THR A 177 -12.89 -3.75 0.59
N TRP A 178 -13.39 -3.85 -0.66
CA TRP A 178 -14.82 -3.79 -0.96
C TRP A 178 -15.55 -5.01 -0.39
N LEU A 179 -14.98 -6.21 -0.56
CA LEU A 179 -15.55 -7.44 -0.01
C LEU A 179 -15.59 -7.43 1.52
N ALA A 180 -14.58 -6.86 2.19
CA ALA A 180 -14.59 -6.64 3.63
C ALA A 180 -15.69 -5.66 4.08
N GLY A 181 -15.90 -4.58 3.32
CA GLY A 181 -17.02 -3.66 3.53
C GLY A 181 -18.38 -4.36 3.36
N ALA A 182 -18.53 -5.19 2.33
CA ALA A 182 -19.74 -5.97 2.08
C ALA A 182 -20.00 -6.99 3.20
N LEU A 183 -18.96 -7.61 3.74
CA LEU A 183 -19.05 -8.50 4.90
C LEU A 183 -19.58 -7.75 6.13
N HIS A 184 -19.05 -6.57 6.42
CA HIS A 184 -19.54 -5.72 7.51
C HIS A 184 -21.02 -5.36 7.31
N ALA A 185 -21.37 -4.87 6.12
CA ALA A 185 -22.73 -4.45 5.75
C ALA A 185 -23.76 -5.58 5.85
N GLY A 186 -23.37 -6.82 5.54
CA GLY A 186 -24.24 -7.99 5.67
C GLY A 186 -24.31 -8.60 7.08
N SER A 187 -23.50 -8.12 8.02
CA SER A 187 -23.37 -8.72 9.36
C SER A 187 -24.32 -8.10 10.39
N HIS A 188 -24.46 -8.70 11.57
CA HIS A 188 -25.17 -8.07 12.70
C HIS A 188 -24.51 -6.79 13.22
N ARG A 189 -23.29 -6.46 12.76
CA ARG A 189 -22.52 -5.29 13.17
C ARG A 189 -22.65 -4.11 12.20
N HIS A 190 -23.50 -4.20 11.17
CA HIS A 190 -23.65 -3.18 10.12
C HIS A 190 -24.08 -1.78 10.60
N HIS A 191 -24.64 -1.67 11.81
CA HIS A 191 -24.98 -0.40 12.45
C HIS A 191 -23.81 0.25 13.20
N ALA A 192 -22.76 -0.51 13.48
CA ALA A 192 -21.59 -0.07 14.23
C ALA A 192 -20.46 0.40 13.29
N PRO A 193 -19.40 1.06 13.79
CA PRO A 193 -18.30 1.55 12.94
C PRO A 193 -17.61 0.43 12.16
N CYS A 194 -17.20 0.73 10.93
CA CYS A 194 -16.26 -0.08 10.16
C CYS A 194 -15.05 0.79 9.81
N LEU A 195 -13.92 0.48 10.42
CA LEU A 195 -12.68 1.24 10.31
C LEU A 195 -11.65 0.44 9.51
N ILE A 196 -10.78 1.13 8.77
CA ILE A 196 -9.73 0.52 7.96
C ILE A 196 -8.37 1.06 8.44
N LEU A 197 -7.41 0.16 8.64
CA LEU A 197 -6.01 0.47 8.83
C LEU A 197 -5.21 -0.15 7.67
N ASP A 198 -4.53 0.68 6.90
CA ASP A 198 -3.54 0.23 5.91
C ASP A 198 -2.23 -0.04 6.64
N CYS A 199 -1.92 -1.30 6.93
CA CYS A 199 -0.77 -1.69 7.74
C CYS A 199 0.57 -1.44 7.04
N GLY A 200 0.60 -1.47 5.70
CA GLY A 200 1.80 -1.18 4.92
C GLY A 200 2.12 0.32 4.84
N ARG A 201 1.12 1.19 5.02
CA ARG A 201 1.29 2.66 4.98
C ARG A 201 1.18 3.35 6.34
N ALA A 202 0.63 2.67 7.34
CA ALA A 202 0.44 3.23 8.67
C ALA A 202 1.78 3.53 9.33
N PHE A 203 1.94 4.77 9.75
CA PHE A 203 3.01 5.17 10.65
C PHE A 203 2.65 4.72 12.08
N ALA A 204 3.58 4.05 12.76
CA ALA A 204 3.39 3.49 14.10
C ALA A 204 2.05 2.69 14.26
N PRO A 205 1.84 1.59 13.52
CA PRO A 205 0.57 0.87 13.51
C PRO A 205 0.14 0.35 14.89
N ALA A 206 1.08 0.06 15.80
CA ALA A 206 0.77 -0.29 17.18
C ALA A 206 0.02 0.84 17.91
N VAL A 207 0.49 2.08 17.80
CA VAL A 207 -0.17 3.25 18.40
C VAL A 207 -1.54 3.47 17.76
N ALA A 208 -1.64 3.33 16.43
CA ALA A 208 -2.93 3.47 15.76
C ALA A 208 -3.95 2.43 16.26
N LEU A 209 -3.52 1.18 16.45
CA LEU A 209 -4.37 0.08 16.91
C LEU A 209 -4.78 0.24 18.38
N PHE A 210 -3.81 0.46 19.27
CA PHE A 210 -3.99 0.40 20.73
C PHE A 210 -4.21 1.78 21.36
N GLY A 211 -3.71 2.85 20.75
CA GLY A 211 -3.57 4.17 21.37
C GLY A 211 -2.24 4.31 22.13
N ALA A 212 -1.85 5.55 22.47
CA ALA A 212 -0.58 5.84 23.14
C ALA A 212 -0.42 5.10 24.49
N ASP A 213 -1.50 5.05 25.27
CA ASP A 213 -1.53 4.39 26.60
C ASP A 213 -2.32 3.06 26.58
N GLY A 214 -2.52 2.48 25.39
CA GLY A 214 -3.40 1.31 25.23
C GLY A 214 -4.90 1.62 25.33
N ASN A 215 -5.27 2.90 25.35
CA ASN A 215 -6.65 3.40 25.31
C ASN A 215 -6.86 4.35 24.12
N GLY A 216 -8.07 4.34 23.56
CA GLY A 216 -8.47 5.31 22.53
C GLY A 216 -7.95 5.02 21.11
N GLY A 217 -7.31 3.86 20.90
CA GLY A 217 -6.93 3.39 19.55
C GLY A 217 -8.10 2.87 18.71
N LEU A 218 -7.80 2.50 17.46
CA LEU A 218 -8.78 1.98 16.50
C LEU A 218 -9.56 0.76 17.04
N LEU A 219 -8.95 -0.07 17.89
CA LEU A 219 -9.63 -1.21 18.50
C LEU A 219 -10.78 -0.79 19.42
N THR A 220 -10.61 0.30 20.16
CA THR A 220 -11.66 0.86 21.01
C THR A 220 -12.71 1.58 20.16
N ALA A 221 -12.27 2.34 19.15
CA ALA A 221 -13.17 3.07 18.26
C ALA A 221 -14.04 2.14 17.38
N ALA A 222 -13.53 0.95 17.05
CA ALA A 222 -14.27 -0.07 16.30
C ALA A 222 -15.04 -1.04 17.20
N ALA A 223 -15.07 -0.86 18.52
CA ALA A 223 -15.73 -1.78 19.45
C ALA A 223 -17.20 -2.05 19.04
N GLY A 224 -17.59 -3.33 19.03
CA GLY A 224 -18.89 -3.78 18.53
C GLY A 224 -19.07 -3.73 17.00
N GLY A 225 -18.12 -3.16 16.26
CA GLY A 225 -18.10 -2.99 14.81
C GLY A 225 -17.09 -3.88 14.10
N THR A 226 -16.39 -3.32 13.11
CA THR A 226 -15.41 -4.04 12.28
C THR A 226 -14.14 -3.23 12.10
N LEU A 227 -12.99 -3.89 12.24
CA LEU A 227 -11.67 -3.34 11.94
C LEU A 227 -11.07 -4.13 10.78
N ILE A 228 -10.82 -3.46 9.67
CA ILE A 228 -10.18 -4.01 8.49
C ILE A 228 -8.69 -3.67 8.54
N LEU A 229 -7.83 -4.68 8.42
CA LEU A 229 -6.39 -4.56 8.38
C LEU A 229 -5.93 -4.87 6.95
N ASP A 230 -5.63 -3.84 6.16
CA ASP A 230 -5.11 -3.99 4.80
C ASP A 230 -3.61 -4.25 4.83
N ASP A 231 -3.12 -5.15 3.98
CA ASP A 231 -1.76 -5.68 4.00
C ASP A 231 -1.33 -6.14 5.42
N VAL A 232 -2.14 -7.01 6.04
CA VAL A 232 -1.97 -7.46 7.44
C VAL A 232 -0.59 -8.08 7.72
N GLU A 233 0.04 -8.67 6.70
CA GLU A 233 1.42 -9.17 6.75
C GLU A 233 2.47 -8.11 7.09
N CYS A 234 2.18 -6.82 6.88
CA CYS A 234 3.07 -5.72 7.19
C CYS A 234 3.14 -5.39 8.70
N LEU A 235 2.22 -5.93 9.52
CA LEU A 235 2.30 -5.78 10.97
C LEU A 235 3.46 -6.61 11.53
N ALA A 236 4.33 -5.97 12.33
CA ALA A 236 5.38 -6.67 13.05
C ALA A 236 4.82 -7.77 13.97
N ARG A 237 5.56 -8.87 14.16
CA ARG A 237 5.07 -10.08 14.85
C ARG A 237 4.66 -9.82 16.32
N ASP A 238 5.35 -8.92 17.00
CA ASP A 238 5.03 -8.45 18.34
C ASP A 238 3.71 -7.68 18.39
N VAL A 239 3.45 -6.80 17.42
CA VAL A 239 2.17 -6.08 17.27
C VAL A 239 1.03 -7.06 16.99
N GLN A 240 1.26 -8.07 16.14
CA GLN A 240 0.29 -9.13 15.88
C GLN A 240 -0.05 -9.92 17.15
N ALA A 241 0.95 -10.30 17.95
CA ALA A 241 0.75 -11.01 19.21
C ALA A 241 -0.02 -10.14 20.22
N ALA A 242 0.38 -8.88 20.38
CA ALA A 242 -0.31 -7.93 21.26
C ALA A 242 -1.77 -7.71 20.85
N LEU A 243 -2.07 -7.73 19.54
CA LEU A 243 -3.43 -7.62 19.04
C LEU A 243 -4.27 -8.84 19.44
N LEU A 244 -3.73 -10.05 19.30
CA LEU A 244 -4.41 -11.27 19.74
C LEU A 244 -4.67 -11.27 21.24
N ASP A 245 -3.68 -10.89 22.05
CA ASP A 245 -3.83 -10.77 23.50
C ASP A 245 -4.92 -9.76 23.88
N TRP A 246 -4.98 -8.63 23.16
CA TRP A 246 -6.02 -7.62 23.37
C TRP A 246 -7.40 -8.16 23.01
N LEU A 247 -7.55 -8.83 21.86
CA LEU A 247 -8.81 -9.43 21.42
C LEU A 247 -9.31 -10.50 22.40
N GLU A 248 -8.38 -11.28 22.99
CA GLU A 248 -8.71 -12.28 23.99
C GLU A 248 -9.18 -11.66 25.32
N LYS A 249 -8.54 -10.58 25.77
CA LYS A 249 -8.96 -9.85 26.98
C LYS A 249 -10.31 -9.16 26.82
N HIS A 250 -10.65 -8.73 25.60
CA HIS A 250 -11.88 -7.97 25.30
C HIS A 250 -12.93 -8.82 24.57
N ARG A 251 -12.95 -10.14 24.80
CA ARG A 251 -13.96 -11.03 24.24
C ARG A 251 -15.38 -10.51 24.55
N GLY A 252 -16.18 -10.33 23.49
CA GLY A 252 -17.57 -9.87 23.58
C GLY A 252 -17.78 -8.41 23.17
N THR A 253 -16.80 -7.53 23.42
CA THR A 253 -16.84 -6.11 22.99
C THR A 253 -15.87 -5.81 21.84
N ALA A 254 -14.90 -6.70 21.59
CA ALA A 254 -13.95 -6.58 20.49
C ALA A 254 -14.63 -6.48 19.10
N PRO A 255 -14.06 -5.68 18.18
CA PRO A 255 -14.49 -5.66 16.78
C PRO A 255 -14.32 -7.02 16.11
N LEU A 256 -15.08 -7.24 15.03
CA LEU A 256 -14.68 -8.22 14.01
C LEU A 256 -13.39 -7.73 13.34
N VAL A 257 -12.33 -8.55 13.36
CA VAL A 257 -11.09 -8.24 12.63
C VAL A 257 -11.13 -8.89 11.25
N VAL A 258 -10.94 -8.12 10.19
CA VAL A 258 -10.84 -8.61 8.82
C VAL A 258 -9.44 -8.30 8.30
N GLY A 259 -8.61 -9.32 8.14
CA GLY A 259 -7.29 -9.16 7.52
C GLY A 259 -7.38 -9.29 6.01
N LEU A 260 -6.70 -8.42 5.27
CA LEU A 260 -6.54 -8.52 3.83
C LEU A 260 -5.08 -8.82 3.54
N THR A 261 -4.83 -9.78 2.66
CA THR A 261 -3.45 -10.14 2.26
C THR A 261 -3.39 -10.51 0.79
N THR A 262 -2.22 -10.28 0.19
CA THR A 262 -1.89 -10.76 -1.15
C THR A 262 -1.20 -12.12 -1.13
N GLN A 263 -0.67 -12.53 0.03
CA GLN A 263 0.14 -13.73 0.14
C GLN A 263 -0.69 -14.86 0.76
N ALA A 264 -0.99 -15.88 -0.04
CA ALA A 264 -1.68 -17.08 0.46
C ALA A 264 -0.91 -17.82 1.57
N ALA A 265 0.39 -17.53 1.74
CA ALA A 265 1.25 -18.10 2.78
C ALA A 265 1.84 -17.04 3.73
N ALA A 266 1.16 -15.88 3.90
CA ALA A 266 1.59 -14.90 4.89
C ALA A 266 1.73 -15.55 6.28
N GLU A 267 2.90 -15.40 6.89
CA GLU A 267 3.20 -15.98 8.20
C GLU A 267 2.99 -14.96 9.33
N GLY A 268 2.46 -15.44 10.44
CA GLY A 268 2.34 -14.65 11.66
C GLY A 268 1.23 -15.17 12.57
N PRO A 269 1.30 -14.90 13.88
CA PRO A 269 0.32 -15.43 14.82
C PRO A 269 -1.10 -14.92 14.50
N LEU A 270 -1.24 -13.64 14.12
CA LEU A 270 -2.54 -13.06 13.76
C LEU A 270 -3.05 -13.64 12.44
N VAL A 271 -2.21 -13.74 11.42
CA VAL A 271 -2.60 -14.28 10.11
C VAL A 271 -3.08 -15.72 10.24
N ALA A 272 -2.33 -16.57 10.96
CA ALA A 272 -2.72 -17.95 11.22
C ALA A 272 -4.04 -18.06 12.04
N TRP A 273 -4.31 -17.09 12.93
CA TRP A 273 -5.57 -17.03 13.66
C TRP A 273 -6.75 -16.63 12.74
N LEU A 274 -6.55 -15.65 11.85
CA LEU A 274 -7.54 -15.19 10.88
C LEU A 274 -7.86 -16.24 9.80
N ASP A 275 -6.86 -17.01 9.37
CA ASP A 275 -6.99 -18.01 8.29
C ASP A 275 -7.97 -19.15 8.61
N ARG A 276 -8.35 -19.32 9.89
CA ARG A 276 -9.44 -20.23 10.31
C ARG A 276 -10.77 -19.92 9.62
N ALA A 277 -10.96 -18.69 9.15
CA ALA A 277 -12.10 -18.25 8.35
C ALA A 277 -11.60 -17.46 7.14
N SER A 278 -11.00 -18.17 6.18
CA SER A 278 -10.40 -17.60 4.97
C SER A 278 -11.37 -17.52 3.79
N VAL A 279 -11.29 -16.44 3.03
CA VAL A 279 -12.06 -16.19 1.80
C VAL A 279 -11.07 -15.93 0.65
N PRO A 280 -10.74 -16.95 -0.15
CA PRO A 280 -9.89 -16.76 -1.32
C PRO A 280 -10.67 -16.02 -2.42
N VAL A 281 -10.03 -15.03 -3.03
CA VAL A 281 -10.59 -14.17 -4.07
C VAL A 281 -9.71 -14.34 -5.31
N PRO A 282 -10.15 -15.15 -6.31
CA PRO A 282 -9.36 -15.37 -7.52
C PRO A 282 -9.14 -14.08 -8.33
N PRO A 283 -8.06 -13.97 -9.10
CA PRO A 283 -7.82 -12.83 -9.99
C PRO A 283 -8.90 -12.71 -11.06
N LEU A 284 -9.05 -11.52 -11.66
CA LEU A 284 -10.09 -11.21 -12.63
C LEU A 284 -9.99 -12.09 -13.90
N CYS A 285 -8.78 -12.50 -14.27
CA CYS A 285 -8.53 -13.42 -15.40
C CYS A 285 -9.09 -14.83 -15.19
N GLU A 286 -9.26 -15.29 -13.95
CA GLU A 286 -9.90 -16.58 -13.62
C GLU A 286 -11.43 -16.48 -13.53
N ARG A 287 -11.97 -15.25 -13.50
CA ARG A 287 -13.41 -14.95 -13.41
C ARG A 287 -13.88 -14.09 -14.58
N THR A 288 -13.49 -14.45 -15.80
CA THR A 288 -13.75 -13.65 -17.01
C THR A 288 -15.22 -13.28 -17.23
N GLY A 289 -16.15 -14.12 -16.76
CA GLY A 289 -17.60 -13.83 -16.78
C GLY A 289 -18.01 -12.57 -15.98
N ASP A 290 -17.14 -12.04 -15.14
CA ASP A 290 -17.37 -10.82 -14.35
C ASP A 290 -16.93 -9.54 -15.04
N ILE A 291 -16.07 -9.63 -16.06
CA ILE A 291 -15.46 -8.47 -16.72
C ILE A 291 -16.54 -7.55 -17.29
N LEU A 292 -17.49 -8.08 -18.07
CA LEU A 292 -18.54 -7.26 -18.68
C LEU A 292 -19.55 -6.71 -17.66
N PRO A 293 -20.08 -7.49 -16.70
CA PRO A 293 -20.90 -6.96 -15.62
C PRO A 293 -20.21 -5.83 -14.84
N LEU A 294 -18.93 -5.99 -14.47
CA LEU A 294 -18.16 -4.98 -13.77
C LEU A 294 -17.92 -3.74 -14.64
N ALA A 295 -17.54 -3.92 -15.91
CA ALA A 295 -17.31 -2.82 -16.85
C ALA A 295 -18.57 -1.97 -17.02
N ARG A 296 -19.74 -2.60 -17.18
CA ARG A 296 -21.03 -1.92 -17.31
C ARG A 296 -21.40 -1.18 -16.02
N HIS A 297 -21.13 -1.80 -14.86
CA HIS A 297 -21.35 -1.15 -13.57
C HIS A 297 -20.50 0.11 -13.40
N PHE A 298 -19.19 0.04 -13.66
CA PHE A 298 -18.30 1.20 -13.57
C PHE A 298 -18.61 2.27 -14.62
N LEU A 299 -19.08 1.89 -15.80
CA LEU A 299 -19.49 2.83 -16.84
C LEU A 299 -20.75 3.62 -16.41
N ALA A 300 -21.70 2.94 -15.77
CA ALA A 300 -22.88 3.58 -15.20
C ALA A 300 -22.51 4.51 -14.02
N GLU A 301 -21.61 4.08 -13.14
CA GLU A 301 -21.09 4.90 -12.02
C GLU A 301 -20.41 6.18 -12.56
N ALA A 302 -19.53 6.05 -13.55
CA ALA A 302 -18.84 7.18 -14.16
C ALA A 302 -19.80 8.11 -14.92
N GLY A 303 -20.79 7.55 -15.62
CA GLY A 303 -21.86 8.33 -16.26
C GLY A 303 -22.63 9.19 -15.26
N ALA A 304 -23.07 8.60 -14.16
CA ALA A 304 -23.78 9.32 -13.10
C ALA A 304 -22.95 10.47 -12.51
N LEU A 305 -21.66 10.24 -12.26
CA LEU A 305 -20.74 11.26 -11.72
C LEU A 305 -20.58 12.48 -12.64
N HIS A 306 -20.59 12.27 -13.96
CA HIS A 306 -20.41 13.34 -14.95
C HIS A 306 -21.71 13.87 -15.57
N GLY A 307 -22.88 13.39 -15.10
CA GLY A 307 -24.18 13.73 -15.69
C GLY A 307 -24.33 13.24 -17.13
N ARG A 308 -23.68 12.13 -17.50
CA ARG A 308 -23.66 11.54 -18.84
C ARG A 308 -24.41 10.22 -18.85
N GLN A 309 -25.09 9.93 -19.95
CA GLN A 309 -25.77 8.65 -20.15
C GLN A 309 -24.96 7.78 -21.10
N PHE A 310 -24.48 6.64 -20.59
CA PHE A 310 -23.86 5.60 -21.40
C PHE A 310 -24.83 4.46 -21.66
N LEU A 311 -24.86 3.95 -22.89
CA LEU A 311 -25.76 2.88 -23.32
C LEU A 311 -25.10 1.49 -23.23
N GLY A 312 -23.80 1.44 -22.93
CA GLY A 312 -23.01 0.21 -22.84
C GLY A 312 -21.85 0.19 -23.83
N PHE A 313 -21.49 -1.01 -24.27
CA PHE A 313 -20.34 -1.29 -25.13
C PHE A 313 -20.79 -1.89 -26.47
N THR A 314 -20.07 -1.60 -27.55
CA THR A 314 -20.24 -2.35 -28.80
C THR A 314 -19.63 -3.75 -28.69
N PRO A 315 -20.03 -4.72 -29.55
CA PRO A 315 -19.42 -6.06 -29.55
C PRO A 315 -17.89 -6.06 -29.68
N ASP A 316 -17.32 -5.16 -30.48
CA ASP A 316 -15.85 -5.00 -30.60
C ASP A 316 -15.23 -4.50 -29.29
N ALA A 317 -15.88 -3.55 -28.60
CA ALA A 317 -15.44 -3.10 -27.28
C ALA A 317 -15.48 -4.23 -26.24
N GLU A 318 -16.55 -5.02 -26.20
CA GLU A 318 -16.67 -6.16 -25.29
C GLU A 318 -15.59 -7.22 -25.56
N HIS A 319 -15.30 -7.50 -26.83
CA HIS A 319 -14.24 -8.42 -27.22
C HIS A 319 -12.86 -7.95 -26.73
N ARG A 320 -12.54 -6.66 -26.89
CA ARG A 320 -11.29 -6.08 -26.38
C ARG A 320 -11.18 -6.17 -24.86
N LEU A 321 -12.27 -5.89 -24.13
CA LEU A 321 -12.29 -5.98 -22.67
C LEU A 321 -12.06 -7.42 -22.19
N LEU A 322 -12.62 -8.42 -22.87
CA LEU A 322 -12.43 -9.83 -22.52
C LEU A 322 -11.00 -10.33 -22.84
N GLY A 323 -10.32 -9.73 -23.82
CA GLY A 323 -9.00 -10.18 -24.28
C GLY A 323 -7.78 -9.64 -23.53
N HIS A 324 -7.93 -8.71 -22.59
CA HIS A 324 -6.80 -7.95 -21.99
C HIS A 324 -6.07 -8.64 -20.84
N GLY A 325 -6.71 -9.60 -20.16
CA GLY A 325 -6.10 -10.33 -19.05
C GLY A 325 -6.04 -9.58 -17.70
N TRP A 326 -6.19 -8.25 -17.69
CA TRP A 326 -6.37 -7.43 -16.47
C TRP A 326 -5.36 -7.71 -15.34
N PRO A 327 -4.05 -7.49 -15.53
CA PRO A 327 -3.02 -7.71 -14.51
C PRO A 327 -3.21 -6.87 -13.22
N GLY A 328 -3.88 -5.72 -13.31
CA GLY A 328 -4.28 -4.91 -12.16
C GLY A 328 -5.70 -5.20 -11.66
N ASN A 329 -6.30 -6.29 -12.12
CA ASN A 329 -7.60 -6.82 -11.72
C ASN A 329 -8.73 -5.79 -11.84
N VAL A 330 -9.66 -5.77 -10.88
CA VAL A 330 -10.85 -4.90 -10.86
C VAL A 330 -10.45 -3.42 -10.75
N ARG A 331 -9.34 -3.10 -10.06
CA ARG A 331 -8.83 -1.72 -9.96
C ARG A 331 -8.45 -1.18 -11.33
N GLU A 332 -7.67 -1.93 -12.11
CA GLU A 332 -7.29 -1.52 -13.47
C GLU A 332 -8.52 -1.39 -14.38
N LEU A 333 -9.47 -2.33 -14.29
CA LEU A 333 -10.73 -2.24 -15.03
C LEU A 333 -11.49 -0.96 -14.69
N ARG A 334 -11.68 -0.66 -13.41
CA ARG A 334 -12.36 0.55 -12.96
C ARG A 334 -11.67 1.83 -13.46
N GLU A 335 -10.36 1.92 -13.30
CA GLU A 335 -9.56 3.08 -13.75
C GLU A 335 -9.62 3.25 -15.27
N THR A 336 -9.60 2.16 -16.01
CA THR A 336 -9.70 2.16 -17.48
C THR A 336 -11.07 2.66 -17.93
N ILE A 337 -12.15 2.13 -17.35
CA ILE A 337 -13.51 2.55 -17.68
C ILE A 337 -13.77 4.00 -17.30
N ALA A 338 -13.29 4.45 -16.13
CA ALA A 338 -13.40 5.85 -15.71
C ALA A 338 -12.73 6.79 -16.73
N ARG A 339 -11.50 6.47 -17.16
CA ARG A 339 -10.77 7.25 -18.15
C ARG A 339 -11.47 7.31 -19.52
N ILE A 340 -12.07 6.21 -19.95
CA ILE A 340 -12.88 6.16 -21.17
C ILE A 340 -14.11 7.08 -21.02
N ALA A 341 -14.81 6.99 -19.88
CA ALA A 341 -16.00 7.79 -19.63
C ALA A 341 -15.71 9.29 -19.58
N GLU A 342 -14.58 9.70 -19.00
CA GLU A 342 -14.12 11.10 -18.95
C GLU A 342 -13.94 11.71 -20.35
N GLY A 343 -13.42 10.93 -21.30
CA GLY A 343 -13.16 11.36 -22.68
C GLY A 343 -14.37 11.39 -23.61
N LEU A 344 -15.55 10.91 -23.17
CA LEU A 344 -16.73 10.73 -24.01
C LEU A 344 -17.93 11.55 -23.53
N ALA A 345 -18.73 12.10 -24.44
CA ALA A 345 -19.95 12.84 -24.12
C ALA A 345 -21.14 11.93 -23.68
N GLY A 346 -20.97 10.61 -23.71
CA GLY A 346 -22.03 9.61 -23.48
C GLY A 346 -22.23 8.69 -24.69
N GLY A 347 -23.30 7.90 -24.68
CA GLY A 347 -23.65 6.95 -25.74
C GLY A 347 -22.97 5.59 -25.59
N THR A 348 -22.76 4.89 -26.70
CA THR A 348 -22.16 3.55 -26.71
C THR A 348 -20.65 3.63 -26.89
N VAL A 349 -19.90 2.98 -26.00
CA VAL A 349 -18.43 2.89 -26.09
C VAL A 349 -18.03 1.91 -27.18
N ARG A 350 -17.24 2.39 -28.14
CA ARG A 350 -16.71 1.62 -29.28
C ARG A 350 -15.32 1.08 -28.98
N GLY A 351 -14.92 -0.02 -29.62
CA GLY A 351 -13.63 -0.66 -29.32
C GLY A 351 -12.41 0.22 -29.60
N GLU A 352 -12.47 1.08 -30.61
CA GLU A 352 -11.44 2.09 -30.92
C GLU A 352 -11.17 3.06 -29.76
N GLN A 353 -12.18 3.30 -28.91
CA GLN A 353 -12.10 4.19 -27.76
C GLN A 353 -11.49 3.50 -26.53
N ILE A 354 -11.33 2.18 -26.58
CA ILE A 354 -10.68 1.40 -25.53
C ILE A 354 -9.18 1.30 -25.84
N ALA A 355 -8.44 2.32 -25.40
CA ALA A 355 -6.98 2.33 -25.42
C ALA A 355 -6.45 1.58 -24.19
N LEU A 356 -6.35 0.25 -24.30
CA LEU A 356 -5.70 -0.55 -23.27
C LEU A 356 -4.18 -0.44 -23.44
N ALA A 357 -3.46 -0.23 -22.35
CA ALA A 357 -2.01 -0.34 -22.38
C ALA A 357 -1.67 -1.78 -22.76
N THR A 358 -1.24 -1.99 -24.01
CA THR A 358 -0.48 -3.18 -24.39
C THR A 358 0.87 -3.06 -23.71
N ARG A 359 0.96 -3.48 -22.45
CA ARG A 359 2.27 -3.89 -21.94
C ARG A 359 2.71 -5.04 -22.84
N GLY A 360 3.95 -4.93 -23.33
CA GLY A 360 4.57 -6.00 -24.10
C GLY A 360 4.43 -7.36 -23.40
N PRO A 361 4.64 -8.45 -24.13
CA PRO A 361 4.41 -9.82 -23.65
C PRO A 361 4.98 -10.04 -22.25
N ALA A 362 4.29 -10.88 -21.46
CA ALA A 362 4.46 -11.08 -20.01
C ALA A 362 5.90 -11.38 -19.51
N TRP A 363 6.87 -11.60 -20.41
CA TRP A 363 8.28 -11.78 -20.11
C TRP A 363 9.06 -10.46 -20.02
N MET A 364 8.46 -9.30 -20.31
CA MET A 364 9.18 -8.03 -20.28
C MET A 364 9.50 -7.64 -18.83
N PRO A 365 10.78 -7.57 -18.42
CA PRO A 365 11.15 -7.35 -17.03
C PRO A 365 10.70 -5.97 -16.56
N ILE A 366 10.09 -5.93 -15.37
CA ILE A 366 9.72 -4.68 -14.69
C ILE A 366 10.99 -4.04 -14.13
N GLY A 367 11.33 -2.83 -14.56
CA GLY A 367 12.50 -2.08 -14.10
C GLY A 367 13.21 -1.31 -15.23
N SER A 368 14.35 -0.71 -14.92
CA SER A 368 15.23 -0.12 -15.94
C SER A 368 15.77 -1.22 -16.88
N PRO A 369 15.90 -0.94 -18.19
CA PRO A 369 16.43 -1.91 -19.14
C PRO A 369 17.83 -2.35 -18.71
N ARG A 370 17.99 -3.66 -18.49
CA ARG A 370 19.29 -4.27 -18.21
C ARG A 370 19.99 -4.60 -19.54
N PRO A 371 21.33 -4.63 -19.57
CA PRO A 371 22.07 -5.11 -20.73
C PRO A 371 21.59 -6.50 -21.16
N LEU A 372 21.41 -6.72 -22.47
CA LEU A 372 20.91 -7.98 -23.03
C LEU A 372 21.69 -9.20 -22.53
N LYS A 373 23.00 -9.04 -22.38
CA LYS A 373 23.92 -10.08 -21.90
C LYS A 373 23.58 -10.57 -20.49
N GLU A 374 23.23 -9.67 -19.56
CA GLU A 374 22.86 -10.04 -18.18
C GLU A 374 21.55 -10.85 -18.13
N ILE A 375 20.61 -10.49 -18.99
CA ILE A 375 19.32 -11.19 -19.12
C ILE A 375 19.55 -12.57 -19.73
N GLU A 376 20.35 -12.66 -20.78
CA GLU A 376 20.72 -13.93 -21.41
C GLU A 376 21.43 -14.87 -20.42
N ASP A 377 22.39 -14.36 -19.64
CA ASP A 377 23.15 -15.17 -18.68
C ASP A 377 22.27 -15.71 -17.55
N ALA A 378 21.43 -14.85 -16.96
CA ALA A 378 20.50 -15.25 -15.90
C ALA A 378 19.47 -16.27 -16.41
N TYR A 379 19.00 -16.10 -17.65
CA TYR A 379 18.04 -17.03 -18.26
C TYR A 379 18.68 -18.37 -18.60
N ILE A 380 19.92 -18.39 -19.10
CA ILE A 380 20.69 -19.62 -19.33
C ILE A 380 20.88 -20.40 -18.02
N ASP A 381 21.22 -19.73 -16.92
CA ASP A 381 21.36 -20.36 -15.60
C ASP A 381 20.06 -20.97 -15.09
N TYR A 382 18.95 -20.23 -15.24
CA TYR A 382 17.63 -20.73 -14.91
C TYR A 382 17.30 -22.02 -15.69
N VAL A 383 17.51 -22.02 -17.01
CA VAL A 383 17.19 -23.18 -17.85
C VAL A 383 18.12 -24.38 -17.59
N ILE A 384 19.39 -24.16 -17.26
CA ILE A 384 20.32 -25.25 -16.87
C ILE A 384 19.89 -25.88 -15.54
N THR A 385 19.51 -25.05 -14.56
CA THR A 385 18.99 -25.50 -13.26
C THR A 385 17.71 -26.32 -13.46
N LEU A 386 16.78 -25.83 -14.28
CA LEU A 386 15.53 -26.51 -14.61
C LEU A 386 15.77 -27.84 -15.35
N ALA A 387 16.80 -27.90 -16.19
CA ALA A 387 17.23 -29.11 -16.89
C ALA A 387 18.06 -30.08 -16.00
N GLY A 388 18.21 -29.80 -14.70
CA GLY A 388 18.96 -30.64 -13.77
C GLY A 388 20.44 -30.76 -14.11
N GLY A 389 21.03 -29.72 -14.71
CA GLY A 389 22.44 -29.71 -15.16
C GLY A 389 22.69 -30.41 -16.50
N ASN A 390 21.66 -30.96 -17.17
CA ASN A 390 21.81 -31.59 -18.47
C ASN A 390 21.89 -30.54 -19.60
N LYS A 391 23.12 -30.25 -20.03
CA LYS A 391 23.42 -29.24 -21.06
C LYS A 391 22.78 -29.50 -22.43
N THR A 392 22.56 -30.76 -22.79
CA THR A 392 21.89 -31.10 -24.07
C THR A 392 20.40 -30.76 -24.01
N ARG A 393 19.76 -31.06 -22.87
CA ARG A 393 18.36 -30.73 -22.62
C ARG A 393 18.15 -29.23 -22.47
N ALA A 394 19.08 -28.54 -21.79
CA ALA A 394 19.05 -27.08 -21.67
C ALA A 394 19.16 -26.38 -23.04
N ALA A 395 20.05 -26.86 -23.93
CA ALA A 395 20.18 -26.33 -25.29
C ALA A 395 18.89 -26.51 -26.12
N GLN A 396 18.22 -27.67 -25.99
CA GLN A 396 16.93 -27.92 -26.62
C GLN A 396 15.84 -26.99 -26.10
N LEU A 397 15.77 -26.77 -24.78
CA LEU A 397 14.81 -25.85 -24.17
C LEU A 397 15.05 -24.39 -24.57
N LEU A 398 16.30 -23.99 -24.76
CA LEU A 398 16.70 -22.67 -25.25
C LEU A 398 16.54 -22.50 -26.77
N GLY A 399 16.29 -23.58 -27.52
CA GLY A 399 16.18 -23.54 -28.98
C GLY A 399 17.50 -23.23 -29.71
N ILE A 400 18.65 -23.47 -29.07
CA ILE A 400 19.98 -23.21 -29.64
C ILE A 400 20.80 -24.50 -29.80
N ALA A 401 21.79 -24.48 -30.68
CA ALA A 401 22.71 -25.60 -30.81
C ALA A 401 23.52 -25.79 -29.51
N ARG A 402 23.78 -27.06 -29.13
CA ARG A 402 24.55 -27.40 -27.92
C ARG A 402 25.94 -26.75 -27.89
N GLU A 403 26.56 -26.60 -29.05
CA GLU A 403 27.86 -25.96 -29.20
C GLU A 403 27.80 -24.45 -28.92
N THR A 404 26.73 -23.78 -29.35
CA THR A 404 26.47 -22.36 -29.04
C THR A 404 26.30 -22.13 -27.54
N LEU A 405 25.56 -23.01 -26.84
CA LEU A 405 25.43 -22.96 -25.38
C LEU A 405 26.79 -23.14 -24.70
N ARG A 406 27.61 -24.09 -25.18
CA ARG A 406 28.95 -24.36 -24.62
C ARG A 406 29.89 -23.16 -24.78
N THR A 407 29.91 -22.53 -25.94
CA THR A 407 30.75 -21.35 -26.20
C THR A 407 30.34 -20.17 -25.31
N ARG A 408 29.03 -19.94 -25.13
CA ARG A 408 28.52 -18.90 -24.22
C ARG A 408 28.90 -19.15 -22.76
N MET A 409 28.84 -20.40 -22.29
CA MET A 409 29.28 -20.78 -20.94
C MET A 409 30.78 -20.57 -20.73
N ILE A 410 31.61 -20.85 -21.74
CA ILE A 410 33.07 -20.67 -21.65
C ILE A 410 33.42 -19.18 -21.60
N ALA A 411 32.81 -18.35 -22.44
CA ALA A 411 33.00 -16.90 -22.43
C ALA A 411 32.66 -16.29 -21.06
N ARG A 412 31.57 -16.74 -20.42
CA ARG A 412 31.16 -16.30 -19.09
C ARG A 412 32.16 -16.68 -17.99
N ASN A 413 32.67 -17.91 -18.02
CA ASN A 413 33.63 -18.39 -17.01
C ASN A 413 34.99 -17.68 -17.11
N ALA A 414 35.38 -17.24 -18.30
CA ALA A 414 36.59 -16.44 -18.51
C ALA A 414 36.45 -15.02 -17.94
N GLU A 415 35.28 -14.38 -18.09
CA GLU A 415 35.03 -13.04 -17.56
C GLU A 415 34.94 -13.00 -16.02
N ASN A 416 34.38 -14.04 -15.40
CA ASN A 416 34.34 -14.16 -13.93
C ASN A 416 35.71 -14.42 -13.29
N HIS A 417 36.69 -14.95 -14.02
CA HIS A 417 38.06 -15.10 -13.52
C HIS A 417 38.83 -13.77 -13.54
N VAL A 418 38.57 -12.91 -14.53
CA VAL A 418 39.25 -11.60 -14.66
C VAL A 418 38.74 -10.59 -13.62
N SER A 419 37.49 -10.70 -13.16
CA SER A 419 36.93 -9.87 -12.09
C SER A 419 37.31 -10.34 -10.68
N GLY A 420 37.66 -11.61 -10.49
CA GLY A 420 38.13 -12.17 -9.20
C GLY A 420 39.59 -11.81 -8.85
N GLU A 421 40.48 -11.72 -9.84
CA GLU A 421 41.90 -11.36 -9.63
C GLU A 421 42.14 -9.87 -9.35
N ARG A 422 41.13 -8.99 -9.53
CA ARG A 422 41.22 -7.56 -9.21
C ARG A 422 40.81 -7.21 -7.78
N THR A 423 40.36 -8.19 -6.99
CA THR A 423 39.91 -8.01 -5.60
C THR A 423 40.65 -8.92 -4.60
N ALA A 424 41.86 -9.36 -4.94
CA ALA A 424 42.78 -10.04 -4.02
C ALA A 424 43.98 -9.15 -3.70
#